data_AF-A0A4V2A2H6-F1
#
_entry.id   AF-A0A4V2A2H6-F1
#
_cell.length_a   1.000
_cell.length_b   1.000
_cell.length_c   1.000
_cell.angle_alpha   90.00
_cell.angle_beta   90.00
_cell.angle_gamma   90.00
#
_symmetry.space_group_name_H-M   'P 1'
#
loop_
_entity.id
_entity.type
_entity.pdbx_description
1 polymer ?
#
loop_
_entity_poly.entity_id
_entity_poly.type
_entity_poly.pdbx_seq_one_letter_code
_entity_poly.pdbx_strand_id
1 'polypeptide(L)'
;AEAIELQKVLDELLPLLQSIQPEKLQSTLNELATMLRGRGGELGDTLQAWGEYVQRLQPSVPLLAEDLDRLGTVAETYADAAPDLLTALDDLTTTSGTLVAKGQALTEVYERVIASADESRGWVAGNASTIEILAEDSRKALEAAAPYARTFPCLLRSARQFIPRMDRVLGKGTDQPGLKVVLNVSPPRSGYQPGRDTPSFSGGGKPSCPYVPTGATARASSATTRSEPEAIQPPAYDPRGSAVASAGLGEANSPAENQLIAELVAPSQGMSPQDYPRWASLLVGPTLRGTKVELR
;
A
#
# COMPACT_ATOMS: atom_id res chain seq x y z
N ALA A 1 -32.40 -18.06 44.10
CA ALA A 1 -33.87 -18.04 43.99
C ALA A 1 -34.51 -19.37 44.44
N GLU A 2 -33.80 -20.51 44.30
CA GLU A 2 -34.27 -21.86 44.67
C GLU A 2 -34.70 -22.08 46.14
N ALA A 3 -34.18 -21.33 47.11
CA ALA A 3 -34.48 -21.55 48.53
C ALA A 3 -35.89 -21.07 48.96
N ILE A 4 -36.51 -20.14 48.21
CA ILE A 4 -37.79 -19.52 48.59
C ILE A 4 -38.98 -20.43 48.20
N GLU A 5 -38.83 -21.23 47.14
CA GLU A 5 -39.88 -22.13 46.66
C GLU A 5 -40.04 -23.37 47.57
N LEU A 6 -38.94 -23.89 48.14
CA LEU A 6 -39.00 -25.04 49.05
C LEU A 6 -39.68 -24.70 50.40
N GLN A 7 -39.51 -23.45 50.87
CA GLN A 7 -40.09 -22.98 52.12
C GLN A 7 -41.62 -22.77 52.00
N LYS A 8 -42.11 -22.30 50.85
CA LYS A 8 -43.56 -22.20 50.57
C LYS A 8 -44.26 -23.55 50.56
N VAL A 9 -43.62 -24.58 50.01
CA VAL A 9 -44.19 -25.93 49.98
C VAL A 9 -44.25 -26.54 51.39
N LEU A 10 -43.26 -26.30 52.25
CA LEU A 10 -43.30 -26.78 53.64
C LEU A 10 -44.35 -26.07 54.50
N ASP A 11 -44.57 -24.77 54.29
CA ASP A 11 -45.55 -23.97 55.05
C ASP A 11 -47.01 -24.33 54.69
N GLU A 12 -47.28 -24.81 53.46
CA GLU A 12 -48.61 -25.29 53.05
C GLU A 12 -48.93 -26.73 53.50
N LEU A 13 -47.94 -27.51 53.91
CA LEU A 13 -48.11 -28.91 54.35
C LEU A 13 -48.37 -29.06 55.86
N LEU A 14 -47.98 -28.07 56.67
CA LEU A 14 -48.19 -28.07 58.13
C LEU A 14 -49.68 -28.02 58.56
N PRO A 15 -50.58 -27.26 57.90
CA PRO A 15 -52.01 -27.24 58.24
C PRO A 15 -52.75 -28.54 57.90
N LEU A 16 -52.22 -29.37 56.99
CA LEU A 16 -52.83 -30.61 56.53
C LEU A 16 -52.64 -31.79 57.50
N LEU A 17 -51.59 -31.76 58.32
CA LEU A 17 -51.35 -32.79 59.35
C LEU A 17 -52.13 -32.55 60.65
N GLN A 18 -52.72 -31.35 60.83
CA GLN A 18 -53.56 -31.03 61.99
C GLN A 18 -55.07 -31.23 61.74
N SER A 19 -55.50 -31.58 60.52
CA SER A 19 -56.92 -31.79 60.20
C SER A 19 -57.39 -33.25 60.34
N ILE A 20 -56.61 -34.10 60.99
CA ILE A 20 -56.96 -35.51 61.17
C ILE A 20 -58.04 -35.61 62.26
N GLN A 21 -59.30 -35.63 61.84
CA GLN A 21 -60.46 -35.86 62.70
C GLN A 21 -60.49 -37.33 63.15
N PRO A 22 -60.22 -37.65 64.43
CA PRO A 22 -60.10 -39.03 64.90
C PRO A 22 -61.41 -39.82 64.77
N GLU A 23 -62.57 -39.15 64.80
CA GLU A 23 -63.87 -39.80 64.62
C GLU A 23 -64.07 -40.27 63.16
N LYS A 24 -63.61 -39.46 62.18
CA LYS A 24 -63.66 -39.85 60.76
C LYS A 24 -62.62 -40.90 60.42
N LEU A 25 -61.49 -40.95 61.14
CA LEU A 25 -60.53 -42.05 61.03
C LEU A 25 -61.14 -43.38 61.49
N GLN A 26 -61.89 -43.42 62.59
CA GLN A 26 -62.51 -44.67 63.02
C GLN A 26 -63.64 -45.12 62.08
N SER A 27 -64.45 -44.20 61.55
CA SER A 27 -65.49 -44.54 60.56
C SER A 27 -64.89 -45.02 59.24
N THR A 28 -63.87 -44.34 58.71
CA THR A 28 -63.19 -44.75 57.48
C THR A 28 -62.38 -46.02 57.67
N LEU A 29 -61.72 -46.23 58.82
CA LEU A 29 -61.06 -47.49 59.14
C LEU A 29 -62.05 -48.64 59.29
N ASN A 30 -63.24 -48.40 59.84
CA ASN A 30 -64.26 -49.45 59.98
C ASN A 30 -64.94 -49.78 58.64
N GLU A 31 -65.16 -48.79 57.78
CA GLU A 31 -65.63 -48.98 56.40
C GLU A 31 -64.56 -49.67 55.55
N LEU A 32 -63.31 -49.24 55.62
CA LEU A 32 -62.18 -49.87 54.94
C LEU A 32 -61.96 -51.29 55.44
N ALA A 33 -62.05 -51.53 56.76
CA ALA A 33 -61.97 -52.87 57.34
C ALA A 33 -63.16 -53.75 56.98
N THR A 34 -64.31 -53.17 56.63
CA THR A 34 -65.48 -53.91 56.11
C THR A 34 -65.35 -54.19 54.62
N MET A 35 -64.76 -53.25 53.85
CA MET A 35 -64.46 -53.40 52.41
C MET A 35 -63.32 -54.41 52.16
N LEU A 36 -62.34 -54.47 53.06
CA LEU A 36 -61.22 -55.43 53.06
C LEU A 36 -61.59 -56.79 53.66
N ARG A 37 -62.71 -56.90 54.41
CA ARG A 37 -63.13 -58.14 55.07
C ARG A 37 -63.47 -59.19 54.01
N GLY A 38 -62.71 -60.27 53.96
CA GLY A 38 -62.83 -61.33 52.94
C GLY A 38 -62.05 -61.10 51.65
N ARG A 39 -61.44 -59.91 51.44
CA ARG A 39 -60.59 -59.59 50.27
C ARG A 39 -59.08 -59.66 50.57
N GLY A 40 -58.69 -60.06 51.78
CA GLY A 40 -57.29 -60.15 52.19
C GLY A 40 -56.41 -61.04 51.30
N GLY A 41 -56.98 -62.11 50.72
CA GLY A 41 -56.29 -62.96 49.75
C GLY A 41 -55.98 -62.23 48.44
N GLU A 42 -57.00 -61.62 47.83
CA GLU A 42 -56.88 -60.84 46.58
C GLU A 42 -55.89 -59.66 46.74
N LEU A 43 -55.92 -58.98 47.89
CA LEU A 43 -54.96 -57.91 48.21
C LEU A 43 -53.53 -58.45 48.39
N GLY A 44 -53.39 -59.62 49.03
CA GLY A 44 -52.11 -60.31 49.19
C GLY A 44 -51.48 -60.68 47.85
N ASP A 45 -52.27 -61.26 46.95
CA ASP A 45 -51.84 -61.61 45.60
C ASP A 45 -51.43 -60.36 44.79
N THR A 46 -52.17 -59.26 44.94
CA THR A 46 -51.86 -57.99 44.26
C THR A 46 -50.56 -57.37 44.78
N LEU A 47 -50.34 -57.39 46.09
CA LEU A 47 -49.10 -56.90 46.71
C LEU A 47 -47.91 -57.80 46.33
N GLN A 48 -48.11 -59.10 46.21
CA GLN A 48 -47.09 -60.02 45.75
C GLN A 48 -46.74 -59.81 44.27
N ALA A 49 -47.74 -59.61 43.41
CA ALA A 49 -47.53 -59.28 42.00
C ALA A 49 -46.80 -57.93 41.84
N TRP A 50 -47.12 -56.93 42.67
CA TRP A 50 -46.39 -55.66 42.72
C TRP A 50 -44.96 -55.83 43.21
N GLY A 51 -44.74 -56.64 44.25
CA GLY A 51 -43.40 -56.96 44.75
C GLY A 51 -42.55 -57.65 43.69
N GLU A 52 -43.11 -58.62 42.96
CA GLU A 52 -42.45 -59.26 41.83
C GLU A 52 -42.17 -58.27 40.70
N TYR A 53 -43.11 -57.37 40.38
CA TYR A 53 -42.90 -56.35 39.35
C TYR A 53 -41.77 -55.39 39.73
N VAL A 54 -41.75 -54.91 40.97
CA VAL A 54 -40.68 -54.04 41.49
C VAL A 54 -39.35 -54.78 41.51
N GLN A 55 -39.31 -56.06 41.89
CA GLN A 55 -38.10 -56.89 41.83
C GLN A 55 -37.61 -57.12 40.39
N ARG A 56 -38.52 -57.23 39.40
CA ARG A 56 -38.15 -57.33 37.99
C ARG A 56 -37.68 -55.98 37.41
N LEU A 57 -38.14 -54.87 37.98
CA LEU A 57 -37.78 -53.52 37.53
C LEU A 57 -36.47 -53.01 38.15
N GLN A 58 -36.20 -53.39 39.41
CA GLN A 58 -35.00 -52.99 40.17
C GLN A 58 -33.67 -53.13 39.39
N PRO A 59 -33.42 -54.22 38.62
CA PRO A 59 -32.18 -54.38 37.87
C PRO A 59 -32.02 -53.36 36.74
N SER A 60 -33.12 -52.79 36.24
CA SER A 60 -33.15 -51.88 35.09
C SER A 60 -33.10 -50.41 35.49
N VAL A 61 -33.38 -50.06 36.75
CA VAL A 61 -33.35 -48.67 37.25
C VAL A 61 -31.94 -48.04 37.10
N PRO A 62 -30.83 -48.72 37.43
CA PRO A 62 -29.49 -48.17 37.21
C PRO A 62 -29.19 -47.91 35.73
N LEU A 63 -29.65 -48.81 34.85
CA LEU A 63 -29.52 -48.66 33.39
C LEU A 63 -30.27 -47.43 32.88
N LEU A 64 -31.49 -47.20 33.37
CA LEU A 64 -32.27 -46.02 33.02
C LEU A 64 -31.60 -44.71 33.49
N ALA A 65 -31.00 -44.73 34.68
CA ALA A 65 -30.26 -43.59 35.21
C ALA A 65 -28.99 -43.31 34.39
N GLU A 66 -28.25 -44.37 34.01
CA GLU A 66 -27.08 -44.27 33.15
C GLU A 66 -27.44 -43.76 31.74
N ASP A 67 -28.57 -44.19 31.17
CA ASP A 67 -29.02 -43.69 29.88
C ASP A 67 -29.45 -42.21 29.93
N LEU A 68 -30.06 -41.76 31.04
CA LEU A 68 -30.37 -40.34 31.23
C LEU A 68 -29.11 -39.49 31.39
N ASP A 69 -28.09 -40.00 32.07
CA ASP A 69 -26.78 -39.35 32.20
C ASP A 69 -26.06 -39.24 30.85
N ARG A 70 -26.07 -40.34 30.07
CA ARG A 70 -25.55 -40.37 28.70
C ARG A 70 -26.31 -39.41 27.77
N LEU A 71 -27.63 -39.32 27.89
CA LEU A 71 -28.44 -38.36 27.14
C LEU A 71 -28.05 -36.91 27.49
N GLY A 72 -27.80 -36.64 28.78
CA GLY A 72 -27.28 -35.35 29.25
C GLY A 72 -25.93 -35.01 28.61
N THR A 73 -25.01 -35.97 28.58
CA THR A 73 -23.68 -35.81 27.95
C THR A 73 -23.79 -35.49 26.46
N VAL A 74 -24.69 -36.18 25.75
CA VAL A 74 -24.95 -35.92 24.32
C VAL A 74 -25.56 -34.53 24.13
N ALA A 75 -26.52 -34.14 24.96
CA ALA A 75 -27.15 -32.83 24.90
C ALA A 75 -26.14 -31.69 25.16
N GLU A 76 -25.22 -31.84 26.13
CA GLU A 76 -24.11 -30.92 26.36
C GLU A 76 -23.18 -30.84 25.15
N THR A 77 -22.82 -31.98 24.56
CA THR A 77 -21.98 -32.00 23.35
C THR A 77 -22.63 -31.22 22.19
N TYR A 78 -23.95 -31.35 22.01
CA TYR A 78 -24.68 -30.55 21.02
C TYR A 78 -24.80 -29.07 21.41
N ALA A 79 -24.99 -28.76 22.70
CA ALA A 79 -25.06 -27.39 23.20
C ALA A 79 -23.72 -26.66 23.04
N ASP A 80 -22.60 -27.37 23.19
CA ASP A 80 -21.26 -26.84 23.00
C ASP A 80 -20.94 -26.60 21.52
N ALA A 81 -21.37 -27.51 20.63
CA ALA A 81 -21.07 -27.42 19.20
C ALA A 81 -22.00 -26.48 18.40
N ALA A 82 -23.24 -26.25 18.88
CA ALA A 82 -24.23 -25.47 18.15
C ALA A 82 -23.84 -23.99 17.93
N PRO A 83 -23.29 -23.25 18.91
CA PRO A 83 -22.85 -21.86 18.72
C PRO A 83 -21.81 -21.73 17.61
N ASP A 84 -20.80 -22.61 17.58
CA ASP A 84 -19.74 -22.58 16.57
C ASP A 84 -20.28 -22.78 15.16
N LEU A 85 -21.24 -23.70 14.97
CA LEU A 85 -21.88 -23.91 13.68
C LEU A 85 -22.69 -22.68 13.24
N LEU A 86 -23.43 -22.06 14.16
CA LEU A 86 -24.21 -20.86 13.87
C LEU A 86 -23.30 -19.67 13.55
N THR A 87 -22.20 -19.49 14.28
CA THR A 87 -21.20 -18.47 13.99
C THR A 87 -20.56 -18.69 12.62
N ALA A 88 -20.19 -19.93 12.28
CA ALA A 88 -19.64 -20.24 10.95
C ALA A 88 -20.62 -19.93 9.81
N LEU A 89 -21.92 -20.17 10.01
CA LEU A 89 -22.95 -19.82 9.04
C LEU A 89 -23.17 -18.30 8.96
N ASP A 90 -23.12 -17.58 10.08
CA ASP A 90 -23.22 -16.12 10.11
C ASP A 90 -22.04 -15.45 9.42
N ASP A 91 -20.81 -15.91 9.70
CA ASP A 91 -19.60 -15.44 9.04
C ASP A 91 -19.64 -15.69 7.52
N LEU A 92 -20.13 -16.87 7.11
CA LEU A 92 -20.29 -17.21 5.70
C LEU A 92 -21.32 -16.32 5.01
N THR A 93 -22.46 -16.06 5.64
CA THR A 93 -23.51 -15.19 5.07
C THR A 93 -23.03 -13.74 4.99
N THR A 94 -22.35 -13.24 6.01
CA THR A 94 -21.77 -11.89 6.03
C THR A 94 -20.69 -11.72 4.96
N THR A 95 -19.80 -12.70 4.83
CA THR A 95 -18.74 -12.69 3.81
C THR A 95 -19.32 -12.76 2.41
N SER A 96 -20.27 -13.68 2.18
CA SER A 96 -20.95 -13.82 0.88
C SER A 96 -21.74 -12.56 0.51
N GLY A 97 -22.44 -11.97 1.47
CA GLY A 97 -23.15 -10.70 1.29
C GLY A 97 -22.20 -9.55 0.94
N THR A 98 -21.03 -9.51 1.57
CA THR A 98 -19.99 -8.51 1.26
C THR A 98 -19.44 -8.70 -0.16
N LEU A 99 -19.16 -9.94 -0.57
CA LEU A 99 -18.69 -10.26 -1.93
C LEU A 99 -19.70 -9.84 -2.99
N VAL A 100 -20.99 -10.15 -2.78
CA VAL A 100 -22.06 -9.73 -3.69
C VAL A 100 -22.20 -8.21 -3.72
N ALA A 101 -22.22 -7.56 -2.55
CA ALA A 101 -22.33 -6.10 -2.44
C ALA A 101 -21.15 -5.34 -3.06
N LYS A 102 -19.94 -5.94 -3.04
CA LYS A 102 -18.71 -5.36 -3.60
C LYS A 102 -18.38 -5.86 -5.01
N GLY A 103 -19.19 -6.74 -5.60
CA GLY A 103 -18.92 -7.35 -6.91
C GLY A 103 -18.67 -6.32 -8.00
N GLN A 104 -19.52 -5.29 -8.11
CA GLN A 104 -19.33 -4.23 -9.10
C GLN A 104 -18.04 -3.44 -8.88
N ALA A 105 -17.73 -3.06 -7.63
CA ALA A 105 -16.50 -2.33 -7.31
C ALA A 105 -15.25 -3.16 -7.65
N LEU A 106 -15.29 -4.48 -7.43
CA LEU A 106 -14.21 -5.38 -7.79
C LEU A 106 -14.03 -5.43 -9.32
N THR A 107 -15.12 -5.55 -10.08
CA THR A 107 -15.10 -5.48 -11.55
C THR A 107 -14.50 -4.17 -12.05
N GLU A 108 -14.94 -3.03 -11.51
CA GLU A 108 -14.43 -1.71 -11.89
C GLU A 108 -12.92 -1.57 -11.63
N VAL A 109 -12.42 -2.11 -10.52
CA VAL A 109 -10.98 -2.11 -10.22
C VAL A 109 -10.21 -2.94 -11.27
N TYR A 110 -10.68 -4.15 -11.58
CA TYR A 110 -10.02 -5.00 -12.57
C TYR A 110 -10.04 -4.38 -13.96
N GLU A 111 -11.17 -3.82 -14.39
CA GLU A 111 -11.27 -3.14 -15.68
C GLU A 111 -10.30 -1.96 -15.80
N ARG A 112 -10.19 -1.13 -14.75
CA ARG A 112 -9.25 0.00 -14.73
C ARG A 112 -7.80 -0.46 -14.75
N VAL A 113 -7.45 -1.51 -14.01
CA VAL A 113 -6.09 -2.06 -14.00
C VAL A 113 -5.73 -2.63 -15.37
N ILE A 114 -6.65 -3.37 -16.01
CA ILE A 114 -6.45 -3.93 -17.35
C ILE A 114 -6.29 -2.79 -18.37
N ALA A 115 -7.20 -1.83 -18.38
CA ALA A 115 -7.14 -0.69 -19.30
C ALA A 115 -5.83 0.11 -19.14
N SER A 116 -5.42 0.38 -17.90
CA SER A 116 -4.15 1.06 -17.62
C SER A 116 -2.93 0.25 -18.07
N ALA A 117 -2.95 -1.07 -17.87
CA ALA A 117 -1.89 -1.96 -18.33
C ALA A 117 -1.82 -2.02 -19.86
N ASP A 118 -2.96 -2.07 -20.54
CA ASP A 118 -3.05 -2.09 -22.00
C ASP A 118 -2.60 -0.76 -22.61
N GLU A 119 -3.01 0.37 -22.02
CA GLU A 119 -2.55 1.71 -22.42
C GLU A 119 -1.04 1.85 -22.23
N SER A 120 -0.52 1.45 -21.06
CA SER A 120 0.92 1.47 -20.79
C SER A 120 1.69 0.58 -21.76
N ARG A 121 1.19 -0.62 -22.04
CA ARG A 121 1.80 -1.54 -23.00
C ARG A 121 1.78 -0.95 -24.41
N GLY A 122 0.67 -0.38 -24.84
CA GLY A 122 0.53 0.28 -26.14
C GLY A 122 1.48 1.46 -26.30
N TRP A 123 1.60 2.31 -25.27
CA TRP A 123 2.54 3.42 -25.26
C TRP A 123 3.99 2.94 -25.34
N VAL A 124 4.39 1.97 -24.51
CA VAL A 124 5.76 1.42 -24.56
C VAL A 124 6.04 0.77 -25.90
N ALA A 125 5.13 -0.06 -26.43
CA ALA A 125 5.31 -0.72 -27.72
C ALA A 125 5.41 0.28 -28.88
N GLY A 126 4.56 1.32 -28.88
CA GLY A 126 4.57 2.37 -29.90
C GLY A 126 5.80 3.29 -29.84
N ASN A 127 6.47 3.38 -28.69
CA ASN A 127 7.65 4.23 -28.48
C ASN A 127 8.94 3.43 -28.24
N ALA A 128 8.93 2.11 -28.34
CA ALA A 128 10.06 1.24 -27.98
C ALA A 128 11.34 1.63 -28.73
N SER A 129 11.24 1.84 -30.05
CA SER A 129 12.38 2.26 -30.88
C SER A 129 12.92 3.64 -30.48
N THR A 130 12.04 4.59 -30.13
CA THR A 130 12.45 5.91 -29.63
C THR A 130 13.17 5.80 -28.30
N ILE A 131 12.67 4.97 -27.38
CA ILE A 131 13.30 4.75 -26.07
C ILE A 131 14.68 4.12 -26.24
N GLU A 132 14.80 3.11 -27.11
CA GLU A 132 16.07 2.45 -27.42
C GLU A 132 17.08 3.42 -28.04
N ILE A 133 16.70 4.13 -29.10
CA ILE A 133 17.59 5.09 -29.77
C ILE A 133 17.99 6.22 -28.83
N LEU A 134 17.04 6.78 -28.06
CA LEU A 134 17.36 7.82 -27.09
C LEU A 134 18.35 7.31 -26.03
N ALA A 135 18.15 6.10 -25.51
CA ALA A 135 19.05 5.52 -24.53
C ALA A 135 20.46 5.27 -25.11
N GLU A 136 20.54 4.76 -26.34
CA GLU A 136 21.82 4.51 -27.02
C GLU A 136 22.55 5.82 -27.36
N ASP A 137 21.87 6.77 -27.99
CA ASP A 137 22.46 8.02 -28.49
C ASP A 137 22.81 8.99 -27.35
N SER A 138 21.99 9.04 -26.29
CA SER A 138 22.26 9.93 -25.15
C SER A 138 23.47 9.48 -24.32
N ARG A 139 23.91 8.22 -24.46
CA ARG A 139 24.97 7.64 -23.65
C ARG A 139 26.26 8.47 -23.68
N LYS A 140 26.74 8.87 -24.85
CA LYS A 140 27.99 9.65 -24.97
C LYS A 140 27.87 11.03 -24.31
N ALA A 141 26.72 11.68 -24.47
CA ALA A 141 26.46 12.98 -23.85
C ALA A 141 26.39 12.86 -22.32
N LEU A 142 25.73 11.81 -21.82
CA LEU A 142 25.66 11.51 -20.39
C LEU A 142 27.01 11.11 -19.81
N GLU A 143 27.84 10.35 -20.52
CA GLU A 143 29.22 10.04 -20.12
C GLU A 143 30.08 11.31 -20.04
N ALA A 144 29.91 12.25 -20.97
CA ALA A 144 30.60 13.55 -20.93
C ALA A 144 30.14 14.43 -19.75
N ALA A 145 28.85 14.37 -19.39
CA ALA A 145 28.27 15.14 -18.29
C ALA A 145 28.47 14.48 -16.91
N ALA A 146 28.61 13.16 -16.86
CA ALA A 146 28.66 12.36 -15.62
C ALA A 146 29.70 12.85 -14.59
N PRO A 147 30.92 13.28 -14.97
CA PRO A 147 31.87 13.84 -14.01
C PRO A 147 31.29 15.05 -13.25
N TYR A 148 30.56 15.92 -13.94
CA TYR A 148 30.03 17.17 -13.38
C TYR A 148 28.85 16.97 -12.42
N ALA A 149 28.23 15.79 -12.39
CA ALA A 149 27.15 15.47 -11.46
C ALA A 149 27.56 15.65 -9.98
N ARG A 150 28.86 15.47 -9.67
CA ARG A 150 29.42 15.70 -8.33
C ARG A 150 29.33 17.17 -7.86
N THR A 151 29.10 18.10 -8.77
CA THR A 151 28.94 19.52 -8.46
C THR A 151 27.60 19.80 -7.76
N PHE A 152 26.52 19.07 -8.07
CA PHE A 152 25.19 19.32 -7.49
C PHE A 152 25.17 19.15 -5.96
N PRO A 153 25.63 18.02 -5.37
CA PRO A 153 25.71 17.92 -3.92
C PRO A 153 26.60 18.99 -3.29
N CYS A 154 27.66 19.42 -3.98
CA CYS A 154 28.55 20.45 -3.47
C CYS A 154 27.90 21.85 -3.46
N LEU A 155 27.19 22.20 -4.54
CA LEU A 155 26.40 23.44 -4.63
C LEU A 155 25.36 23.48 -3.50
N LEU A 156 24.60 22.39 -3.34
CA LEU A 156 23.55 22.30 -2.31
C LEU A 156 24.14 22.39 -0.90
N ARG A 157 25.29 21.76 -0.64
CA ARG A 157 25.99 21.88 0.65
C ARG A 157 26.49 23.30 0.89
N SER A 158 27.06 23.94 -0.12
CA SER A 158 27.57 25.31 -0.03
C SER A 158 26.43 26.30 0.22
N ALA A 159 25.29 26.13 -0.46
CA ALA A 159 24.08 26.90 -0.23
C ALA A 159 23.59 26.75 1.22
N ARG A 160 23.51 25.51 1.74
CA ARG A 160 23.14 25.27 3.16
C ARG A 160 24.11 25.91 4.15
N GLN A 161 25.41 25.88 3.88
CA GLN A 161 26.42 26.53 4.72
C GLN A 161 26.39 28.06 4.63
N PHE A 162 25.86 28.61 3.54
CA PHE A 162 25.76 30.06 3.33
C PHE A 162 24.59 30.69 4.10
N ILE A 163 23.48 29.95 4.29
CA ILE A 163 22.29 30.41 5.04
C ILE A 163 22.64 31.07 6.38
N PRO A 164 23.36 30.42 7.32
CA PRO A 164 23.63 31.04 8.63
C PRO A 164 24.53 32.29 8.54
N ARG A 165 25.35 32.42 7.48
CA ARG A 165 26.16 33.62 7.25
C ARG A 165 25.29 34.77 6.79
N MET A 166 24.37 34.51 5.86
CA MET A 166 23.40 35.51 5.41
C MET A 166 22.44 35.92 6.51
N ASP A 167 21.97 34.97 7.33
CA ASP A 167 21.14 35.27 8.51
C ASP A 167 21.84 36.27 9.44
N ARG A 168 23.15 36.11 9.67
CA ARG A 168 23.96 37.06 10.47
C ARG A 168 24.11 38.43 9.79
N VAL A 169 24.43 38.45 8.49
CA VAL A 169 24.64 39.70 7.74
C VAL A 169 23.34 40.52 7.62
N LEU A 170 22.19 39.84 7.54
CA LEU A 170 20.87 40.46 7.47
C LEU A 170 20.28 40.81 8.84
N GLY A 171 20.98 40.50 9.93
CA GLY A 171 20.53 40.83 11.29
C GLY A 171 19.38 39.95 11.82
N LYS A 172 19.17 38.76 11.26
CA LYS A 172 18.12 37.83 11.72
C LYS A 172 18.38 37.41 13.18
N GLY A 173 17.38 37.57 14.04
CA GLY A 173 17.50 37.31 15.49
C GLY A 173 18.12 38.45 16.29
N THR A 174 18.25 39.65 15.70
CA THR A 174 18.69 40.87 16.38
C THR A 174 17.67 41.99 16.19
N ASP A 175 17.70 43.02 17.04
CA ASP A 175 16.81 44.20 16.93
C ASP A 175 17.22 45.17 15.80
N GLN A 176 18.18 44.79 14.96
CA GLN A 176 18.70 45.60 13.86
C GLN A 176 18.61 44.81 12.53
N PRO A 177 17.40 44.66 11.97
CA PRO A 177 17.22 44.02 10.67
C PRO A 177 17.83 44.88 9.55
N GLY A 178 18.59 44.26 8.64
CA GLY A 178 19.18 44.94 7.49
C GLY A 178 20.58 44.43 7.12
N LEU A 179 20.98 44.67 5.87
CA LEU A 179 22.27 44.25 5.32
C LEU A 179 23.42 45.07 5.93
N LYS A 180 24.29 44.42 6.71
CA LYS A 180 25.50 45.05 7.29
C LYS A 180 26.70 44.85 6.35
N VAL A 181 27.15 45.92 5.70
CA VAL A 181 28.30 45.89 4.76
C VAL A 181 29.40 46.84 5.21
N VAL A 182 30.65 46.39 5.21
CA VAL A 182 31.84 47.23 5.31
C VAL A 182 32.44 47.37 3.92
N LEU A 183 32.46 48.59 3.39
CA LEU A 183 33.01 48.88 2.07
C LEU A 183 34.48 49.28 2.22
N ASN A 184 35.37 48.49 1.65
CA ASN A 184 36.79 48.82 1.54
C ASN A 184 37.10 49.18 0.09
N VAL A 185 37.70 50.35 -0.14
CA VAL A 185 38.17 50.76 -1.47
C VAL A 185 39.56 50.18 -1.69
N SER A 186 39.65 49.13 -2.53
CA SER A 186 40.94 48.60 -2.95
C SER A 186 41.50 49.38 -4.15
N PRO A 187 42.84 49.51 -4.27
CA PRO A 187 43.47 50.09 -5.46
C PRO A 187 43.01 49.38 -6.74
N PRO A 188 42.87 50.09 -7.87
CA PRO A 188 42.53 49.48 -9.14
C PRO A 188 43.59 48.45 -9.53
N ARG A 189 43.16 47.32 -10.07
CA ARG A 189 44.06 46.35 -10.70
C ARG A 189 44.73 47.00 -11.91
N SER A 190 45.94 46.57 -12.24
CA SER A 190 46.60 46.97 -13.48
C SER A 190 45.73 46.63 -14.69
N GLY A 191 45.80 47.45 -15.74
CA GLY A 191 45.10 47.19 -16.99
C GLY A 191 45.46 45.83 -17.58
N TYR A 192 44.53 45.25 -18.34
CA TYR A 192 44.69 43.97 -19.01
C TYR A 192 45.91 43.97 -19.93
N GLN A 193 46.76 42.95 -19.79
CA GLN A 193 47.96 42.74 -20.60
C GLN A 193 47.71 41.57 -21.57
N PRO A 194 47.55 41.82 -22.88
CA PRO A 194 47.40 40.77 -23.87
C PRO A 194 48.54 39.74 -23.81
N GLY A 195 48.21 38.45 -23.84
CA GLY A 195 49.18 37.34 -23.75
C GLY A 195 49.54 36.92 -22.33
N ARG A 196 49.50 37.84 -21.36
CA ARG A 196 49.68 37.53 -19.93
C ARG A 196 48.36 37.23 -19.24
N ASP A 197 47.34 38.04 -19.51
CA ASP A 197 46.01 37.95 -18.90
C ASP A 197 44.99 37.25 -19.80
N THR A 198 45.41 36.79 -20.98
CA THR A 198 44.55 36.06 -21.91
C THR A 198 44.02 34.79 -21.25
N PRO A 199 42.68 34.63 -21.12
CA PRO A 199 42.11 33.42 -20.55
C PRO A 199 42.52 32.19 -21.36
N SER A 200 43.09 31.19 -20.69
CA SER A 200 43.34 29.88 -21.28
C SER A 200 42.34 28.87 -20.76
N PHE A 201 41.61 28.22 -21.66
CA PHE A 201 40.74 27.10 -21.30
C PHE A 201 41.52 25.80 -21.46
N SER A 202 42.07 25.27 -20.37
CA SER A 202 42.71 23.95 -20.39
C SER A 202 41.62 22.86 -20.35
N GLY A 203 41.42 22.15 -21.46
CA GLY A 203 40.58 20.95 -21.50
C GLY A 203 41.19 19.85 -20.63
N GLY A 204 40.41 19.32 -19.68
CA GLY A 204 40.88 18.31 -18.72
C GLY A 204 40.67 18.67 -17.25
N GLY A 205 40.11 19.85 -16.96
CA GLY A 205 39.70 20.20 -15.60
C GLY A 205 38.72 19.17 -15.05
N LYS A 206 39.15 18.39 -14.06
CA LYS A 206 38.22 17.57 -13.27
C LYS A 206 37.20 18.50 -12.61
N PRO A 207 35.91 18.12 -12.56
CA PRO A 207 34.88 18.89 -11.87
C PRO A 207 35.38 19.27 -10.47
N SER A 208 35.56 20.57 -10.26
CA SER A 208 35.99 21.11 -8.98
C SER A 208 34.82 21.84 -8.34
N CYS A 209 34.82 21.88 -7.01
CA CYS A 209 33.86 22.67 -6.26
C CYS A 209 34.54 23.91 -5.69
N PRO A 210 34.68 24.99 -6.47
CA PRO A 210 35.39 26.20 -6.04
C PRO A 210 34.58 27.04 -5.04
N TYR A 211 33.29 26.75 -4.85
CA TYR A 211 32.37 27.59 -4.07
C TYR A 211 32.23 27.18 -2.61
N VAL A 212 33.11 26.33 -2.07
CA VAL A 212 33.12 26.09 -0.62
C VAL A 212 33.71 27.33 0.03
N PRO A 213 32.96 28.06 0.87
CA PRO A 213 33.49 29.27 1.48
C PRO A 213 34.26 28.85 2.74
N THR A 214 35.26 27.97 2.58
CA THR A 214 36.27 27.72 3.61
C THR A 214 37.27 28.86 3.51
N GLY A 215 37.58 29.52 4.63
CA GLY A 215 38.58 30.58 4.74
C GLY A 215 40.02 30.14 4.47
N ALA A 216 40.24 29.10 3.68
CA ALA A 216 41.54 28.67 3.19
C ALA A 216 41.71 29.20 1.77
N THR A 217 42.74 30.02 1.59
CA THR A 217 43.29 30.48 0.32
C THR A 217 43.17 29.40 -0.77
N ALA A 218 42.30 29.63 -1.76
CA ALA A 218 42.26 28.84 -2.98
C ALA A 218 43.57 29.11 -3.74
N ARG A 219 44.57 28.26 -3.53
CA ARG A 219 45.79 28.27 -4.33
C ARG A 219 45.40 27.70 -5.70
N ALA A 220 45.39 28.57 -6.71
CA ALA A 220 45.17 28.17 -8.10
C ALA A 220 46.20 27.10 -8.47
N SER A 221 45.74 25.86 -8.68
CA SER A 221 46.61 24.78 -9.11
C SER A 221 47.00 25.05 -10.56
N SER A 222 48.28 25.32 -10.79
CA SER A 222 48.88 25.50 -12.11
C SER A 222 48.87 24.13 -12.81
N ALA A 223 47.97 23.91 -13.76
CA ALA A 223 47.99 22.70 -14.57
C ALA A 223 48.99 22.88 -15.72
N THR A 224 50.14 22.22 -15.61
CA THR A 224 51.14 22.06 -16.67
C THR A 224 50.78 20.87 -17.55
N THR A 225 51.16 20.96 -18.83
CA THR A 225 51.04 19.99 -19.95
C THR A 225 49.70 19.93 -20.68
N ARG A 226 49.78 20.28 -21.98
CA ARG A 226 48.70 20.38 -22.97
C ARG A 226 48.72 19.13 -23.84
N SER A 227 47.57 18.50 -24.00
CA SER A 227 47.18 17.75 -25.19
C SER A 227 45.78 18.22 -25.56
N GLU A 228 45.58 18.57 -26.83
CA GLU A 228 44.27 18.97 -27.35
C GLU A 228 43.24 17.86 -27.14
N PRO A 229 41.99 18.18 -26.76
CA PRO A 229 40.96 17.17 -26.59
C PRO A 229 40.57 16.57 -27.94
N GLU A 230 40.39 15.24 -27.96
CA GLU A 230 39.74 14.55 -29.05
C GLU A 230 38.31 15.09 -29.19
N ALA A 231 38.00 15.69 -30.35
CA ALA A 231 36.66 16.17 -30.63
C ALA A 231 35.71 14.97 -30.58
N ILE A 232 34.70 15.03 -29.71
CA ILE A 232 33.63 14.04 -29.68
C ILE A 232 32.83 14.24 -30.97
N GLN A 233 33.18 13.47 -32.00
CA GLN A 233 32.47 13.48 -33.26
C GLN A 233 31.04 12.98 -33.03
N PRO A 234 30.03 13.57 -33.72
CA PRO A 234 28.68 13.03 -33.69
C PRO A 234 28.70 11.57 -34.11
N PRO A 235 27.85 10.71 -33.51
CA PRO A 235 27.79 9.29 -33.86
C PRO A 235 27.57 9.11 -35.38
N ALA A 236 28.26 8.14 -35.96
CA ALA A 236 28.08 7.78 -37.37
C ALA A 236 26.69 7.14 -37.54
N TYR A 237 25.89 7.71 -38.43
CA TYR A 237 24.54 7.25 -38.73
C TYR A 237 24.54 6.30 -39.92
N ASP A 238 23.99 5.09 -39.76
CA ASP A 238 23.71 4.15 -40.86
C ASP A 238 22.24 4.31 -41.32
N PRO A 239 22.00 4.86 -42.52
CA PRO A 239 20.66 5.09 -43.05
C PRO A 239 19.87 3.82 -43.40
N ARG A 240 20.46 2.61 -43.34
CA ARG A 240 19.84 1.39 -43.86
C ARG A 240 19.05 0.55 -42.83
N GLY A 241 19.09 0.90 -41.54
CA GLY A 241 18.52 0.08 -40.47
C GLY A 241 17.12 0.47 -39.97
N SER A 242 16.63 1.68 -40.24
CA SER A 242 15.48 2.23 -39.49
C SER A 242 14.10 2.02 -40.10
N ALA A 243 13.98 1.52 -41.33
CA ALA A 243 12.74 1.54 -42.11
C ALA A 243 11.54 0.78 -41.48
N VAL A 244 10.79 1.40 -40.55
CA VAL A 244 9.54 0.88 -39.96
C VAL A 244 8.41 1.92 -40.08
N ALA A 245 7.54 1.70 -41.06
CA ALA A 245 6.43 2.58 -41.41
C ALA A 245 5.54 3.00 -40.21
N SER A 246 5.44 4.32 -39.97
CA SER A 246 4.39 4.92 -39.16
C SER A 246 3.74 6.11 -39.88
N ALA A 247 2.42 6.05 -40.05
CA ALA A 247 1.63 7.06 -40.73
C ALA A 247 1.65 8.39 -39.96
N GLY A 248 2.08 9.46 -40.64
CA GLY A 248 1.88 10.85 -40.20
C GLY A 248 3.11 11.74 -40.29
N LEU A 249 4.32 11.23 -40.01
CA LEU A 249 5.60 11.94 -40.19
C LEU A 249 6.75 11.01 -40.66
N GLY A 250 6.46 9.74 -40.98
CA GLY A 250 7.48 8.71 -41.20
C GLY A 250 7.94 8.08 -39.87
N GLU A 251 9.09 7.40 -39.89
CA GLU A 251 9.70 6.81 -38.69
C GLU A 251 10.16 7.88 -37.70
N ALA A 252 10.08 7.53 -36.41
CA ALA A 252 10.65 8.34 -35.34
C ALA A 252 12.17 8.46 -35.46
N ASN A 253 12.70 9.67 -35.30
CA ASN A 253 14.11 10.02 -35.51
C ASN A 253 14.59 9.76 -36.95
N SER A 254 13.68 9.68 -37.93
CA SER A 254 14.10 9.52 -39.32
C SER A 254 14.89 10.72 -39.81
N PRO A 255 15.74 10.58 -40.84
CA PRO A 255 16.43 11.71 -41.46
C PRO A 255 15.45 12.79 -41.93
N ALA A 256 14.28 12.39 -42.41
CA ALA A 256 13.21 13.29 -42.85
C ALA A 256 12.57 14.04 -41.67
N GLU A 257 12.23 13.36 -40.57
CA GLU A 257 11.67 13.99 -39.37
C GLU A 257 12.69 14.95 -38.73
N ASN A 258 13.96 14.53 -38.65
CA ASN A 258 15.05 15.36 -38.17
C ASN A 258 15.24 16.64 -38.99
N GLN A 259 15.20 16.52 -40.33
CA GLN A 259 15.34 17.67 -41.20
C GLN A 259 14.16 18.62 -41.06
N LEU A 260 12.92 18.11 -41.05
CA LEU A 260 11.73 18.93 -40.85
C LEU A 260 11.75 19.69 -39.52
N ILE A 261 12.07 19.00 -38.42
CA ILE A 261 12.11 19.61 -37.09
C ILE A 261 13.28 20.59 -36.98
N ALA A 262 14.42 20.28 -37.56
CA ALA A 262 15.56 21.20 -37.60
C ALA A 262 15.23 22.47 -38.39
N GLU A 263 14.57 22.35 -39.54
CA GLU A 263 14.16 23.52 -40.33
C GLU A 263 13.13 24.38 -39.60
N LEU A 264 12.24 23.77 -38.80
CA LEU A 264 11.22 24.49 -38.05
C LEU A 264 11.77 25.15 -36.77
N VAL A 265 12.63 24.45 -36.03
CA VAL A 265 13.03 24.82 -34.66
C VAL A 265 14.41 25.48 -34.61
N ALA A 266 15.37 25.08 -35.43
CA ALA A 266 16.73 25.65 -35.39
C ALA A 266 16.77 27.17 -35.59
N PRO A 267 15.97 27.79 -36.49
CA PRO A 267 15.96 29.25 -36.66
C PRO A 267 15.55 29.99 -35.39
N SER A 268 14.63 29.43 -34.60
CA SER A 268 14.19 30.02 -33.33
C SER A 268 15.28 30.03 -32.25
N GLN A 269 16.29 29.18 -32.40
CA GLN A 269 17.44 29.05 -31.49
C GLN A 269 18.73 29.66 -32.05
N GLY A 270 18.66 30.33 -33.21
CA GLY A 270 19.82 30.94 -33.88
C GLY A 270 20.84 29.93 -34.40
N MET A 271 20.43 28.68 -34.62
CA MET A 271 21.27 27.59 -35.14
C MET A 271 20.95 27.33 -36.61
N SER A 272 21.93 26.80 -37.35
CA SER A 272 21.65 26.26 -38.68
C SER A 272 20.95 24.89 -38.57
N PRO A 273 20.04 24.52 -39.49
CA PRO A 273 19.34 23.23 -39.41
C PRO A 273 20.28 22.01 -39.35
N GLN A 274 21.44 22.11 -39.99
CA GLN A 274 22.48 21.06 -40.00
C GLN A 274 23.21 20.91 -38.65
N ASP A 275 23.21 21.94 -37.80
CA ASP A 275 23.80 21.91 -36.46
C ASP A 275 22.78 21.52 -35.38
N TYR A 276 21.50 21.40 -35.74
CA TYR A 276 20.45 21.08 -34.79
C TYR A 276 20.57 19.62 -34.31
N PRO A 277 20.52 19.35 -32.99
CA PRO A 277 20.73 17.99 -32.49
C PRO A 277 19.62 17.04 -32.97
N ARG A 278 20.00 15.95 -33.64
CA ARG A 278 19.03 14.99 -34.19
C ARG A 278 18.16 14.33 -33.11
N TRP A 279 18.70 14.05 -31.92
CA TRP A 279 17.88 13.54 -30.80
C TRP A 279 16.73 14.48 -30.41
N ALA A 280 16.78 15.77 -30.77
CA ALA A 280 15.70 16.70 -30.44
C ALA A 280 14.40 16.34 -31.18
N SER A 281 14.45 15.62 -32.30
CA SER A 281 13.25 15.06 -32.94
C SER A 281 12.54 14.03 -32.06
N LEU A 282 13.25 13.33 -31.18
CA LEU A 282 12.65 12.38 -30.24
C LEU A 282 11.88 13.07 -29.12
N LEU A 283 12.25 14.30 -28.75
CA LEU A 283 11.52 15.08 -27.73
C LEU A 283 10.40 15.92 -28.34
N VAL A 284 10.65 16.53 -29.51
CA VAL A 284 9.71 17.46 -30.14
C VAL A 284 8.77 16.75 -31.12
N GLY A 285 9.23 15.72 -31.82
CA GLY A 285 8.47 14.96 -32.81
C GLY A 285 7.14 14.41 -32.28
N PRO A 286 7.09 13.76 -31.11
CA PRO A 286 5.83 13.30 -30.53
C PRO A 286 4.80 14.43 -30.30
N THR A 287 5.25 15.66 -30.04
CA THR A 287 4.35 16.82 -29.83
C THR A 287 3.82 17.41 -31.14
N LEU A 288 4.50 17.16 -32.25
CA LEU A 288 4.14 17.64 -33.59
C LEU A 288 3.36 16.57 -34.39
N ARG A 289 3.33 15.31 -33.94
CA ARG A 289 2.54 14.26 -34.59
C ARG A 289 1.06 14.48 -34.34
N GLY A 290 0.28 14.53 -35.42
CA GLY A 290 -1.16 14.73 -35.37
C GLY A 290 -1.62 16.17 -35.18
N THR A 291 -0.70 17.14 -35.06
CA THR A 291 -1.04 18.56 -35.07
C THR A 291 -1.27 19.02 -36.51
N LYS A 292 -2.49 19.45 -36.84
CA LYS A 292 -2.77 20.13 -38.12
C LYS A 292 -2.35 21.59 -38.01
N VAL A 293 -1.46 22.03 -38.91
CA VAL A 293 -1.11 23.45 -39.05
C VAL A 293 -1.90 24.02 -40.22
N GLU A 294 -2.81 24.94 -39.94
CA GLU A 294 -3.41 25.78 -40.97
C GLU A 294 -2.47 26.94 -41.27
N LEU A 295 -1.87 26.92 -42.45
CA LEU A 295 -1.09 28.04 -42.98
C LEU A 295 -2.09 29.11 -43.47
N ARG A 296 -2.02 30.30 -42.89
CA ARG A 296 -2.69 31.51 -43.42
C ARG A 296 -1.79 32.21 -44.42
#